data_AF-A0A350MNJ7-F1
#
_entry.id   AF-A0A350MNJ7-F1
#
_cell.length_a   1.000
_cell.length_b   1.000
_cell.length_c   1.000
_cell.angle_alpha   90.00
_cell.angle_beta   90.00
_cell.angle_gamma   90.00
#
_symmetry.space_group_name_H-M   'P 1'
#
loop_
_entity.id
_entity.type
_entity.pdbx_description
1 polymer ?
#
loop_
_entity_poly.entity_id
_entity_poly.type
_entity_poly.pdbx_seq_one_letter_code
_entity_poly.pdbx_strand_id
1 'polypeptide(L)'
;MCGEGEYFLRTSLEQKDERLVWDIYNTIRNIEEVFRVLKLDLKIRPDFHQTDENTVPHLFLGVLAYSIVNTVRRKLKKQGIHYSWSSIIRIMNTQKTGTISMKKSDGKKCICVYAVNQRWKFKKFMRLWDIK
;
A
#
# COMPACT_ATOMS: atom_id res chain seq x y z
N MET A 1 16.85 29.35 10.29
CA MET A 1 16.56 28.99 8.89
C MET A 1 17.20 27.62 8.67
N CYS A 2 16.40 26.56 8.65
CA CYS A 2 16.91 25.19 8.48
C CYS A 2 17.14 24.99 6.98
N GLY A 3 18.39 24.85 6.55
CA GLY A 3 18.77 24.77 5.14
C GLY A 3 18.07 23.60 4.44
N GLU A 4 17.55 23.85 3.25
CA GLU A 4 17.04 22.81 2.37
C GLU A 4 18.19 21.85 2.05
N GLY A 5 18.03 20.58 2.40
CA GLY A 5 19.03 19.57 2.08
C GLY A 5 19.07 19.32 0.58
N GLU A 6 20.20 19.60 -0.06
CA GLU A 6 20.43 19.25 -1.45
C GLU A 6 20.75 17.75 -1.57
N TYR A 7 20.03 17.06 -2.47
CA TYR A 7 20.25 15.64 -2.76
C TYR A 7 20.91 15.48 -4.11
N PHE A 8 22.13 14.95 -4.13
CA PHE A 8 22.84 14.60 -5.36
C PHE A 8 22.56 13.14 -5.74
N LEU A 9 22.12 12.90 -6.98
CA LEU A 9 21.89 11.56 -7.51
C LEU A 9 23.06 11.17 -8.43
N ARG A 10 23.79 10.11 -8.06
CA ARG A 10 24.80 9.49 -8.92
C ARG A 10 24.23 8.22 -9.54
N THR A 11 24.33 8.08 -10.85
CA THR A 11 23.89 6.90 -11.59
C THR A 11 24.92 6.49 -12.64
N SER A 12 25.03 5.19 -12.91
CA SER A 12 25.81 4.64 -14.03
C SER A 12 24.98 4.46 -15.31
N LEU A 13 23.68 4.78 -15.25
CA LEU A 13 22.81 4.74 -16.43
C LEU A 13 23.24 5.81 -17.42
N GLU A 14 23.45 5.45 -18.69
CA GLU A 14 23.72 6.39 -19.79
C GLU A 14 22.49 7.23 -20.20
N GLN A 15 21.47 7.28 -19.35
CA GLN A 15 20.23 7.99 -19.61
C GLN A 15 20.41 9.50 -19.33
N LYS A 16 20.21 10.32 -20.35
CA LYS A 16 20.36 11.79 -20.24
C LYS A 16 19.10 12.51 -19.80
N ASP A 17 17.95 11.83 -19.80
CA ASP A 17 16.70 12.41 -19.32
C ASP A 17 16.65 12.40 -17.79
N GLU A 18 16.88 13.57 -17.19
CA GLU A 18 16.82 13.81 -15.75
C GLU A 18 15.49 13.39 -15.13
N ARG A 19 14.36 13.58 -15.85
CA ARG A 19 13.03 13.20 -15.34
C ARG A 19 12.90 11.71 -15.21
N LEU A 20 13.39 10.97 -16.21
CA LEU A 20 13.36 9.52 -16.21
C LEU A 20 14.27 8.96 -15.10
N VAL A 21 15.45 9.55 -14.92
CA VAL A 21 16.37 9.21 -13.83
C VAL A 21 15.73 9.46 -12.45
N TRP A 22 15.03 10.58 -12.30
CA TRP A 22 14.26 10.89 -11.09
C TRP A 22 13.11 9.90 -10.84
N ASP A 23 12.39 9.49 -11.88
CA ASP A 23 11.31 8.52 -11.78
C ASP A 23 11.81 7.12 -11.41
N ILE A 24 12.96 6.70 -11.97
CA ILE A 24 13.65 5.46 -11.56
C ILE A 24 14.03 5.54 -10.08
N TYR A 25 14.66 6.63 -9.66
CA TYR A 25 15.05 6.81 -8.27
C TYR A 25 13.86 6.75 -7.31
N ASN A 26 12.77 7.44 -7.62
CA ASN A 26 11.54 7.38 -6.84
C ASN A 26 10.91 5.99 -6.86
N THR A 27 11.05 5.25 -7.95
CA THR A 27 10.57 3.87 -8.04
C THR A 27 11.33 2.97 -7.07
N ILE A 28 12.66 3.04 -7.05
CA ILE A 28 13.51 2.29 -6.09
C ILE A 28 13.15 2.69 -4.66
N ARG A 29 13.02 3.99 -4.38
CA ARG A 29 12.64 4.48 -3.04
C ARG A 29 11.27 3.96 -2.59
N ASN A 30 10.28 3.91 -3.49
CA ASN A 30 8.96 3.34 -3.19
C ASN A 30 9.05 1.83 -2.93
N ILE A 31 9.87 1.12 -3.69
CA ILE A 31 10.12 -0.31 -3.48
C ILE A 31 10.72 -0.54 -2.08
N GLU A 32 11.72 0.25 -1.67
CA GLU A 32 12.31 0.19 -0.33
C GLU A 32 11.30 0.49 0.79
N GLU A 33 10.45 1.50 0.61
CA GLU A 33 9.39 1.84 1.57
C GLU A 33 8.42 0.65 1.76
N VAL A 34 8.01 0.02 0.65
CA VAL A 34 7.13 -1.16 0.66
C VAL A 34 7.81 -2.35 1.32
N PHE A 35 9.06 -2.65 0.97
CA PHE A 35 9.83 -3.71 1.62
C PHE A 35 10.04 -3.48 3.11
N ARG A 36 10.25 -2.24 3.54
CA ARG A 36 10.38 -1.89 4.97
C ARG A 36 9.10 -2.24 5.73
N VAL A 37 7.94 -1.93 5.18
CA VAL A 37 6.64 -2.26 5.77
C VAL A 37 6.40 -3.77 5.78
N LEU A 38 6.64 -4.46 4.67
CA LEU A 38 6.46 -5.92 4.58
C LEU A 38 7.38 -6.70 5.55
N LYS A 39 8.63 -6.25 5.73
CA LYS A 39 9.56 -6.87 6.68
C LYS A 39 9.05 -6.79 8.12
N LEU A 40 8.34 -5.72 8.47
CA LEU A 40 7.70 -5.57 9.78
C LEU A 40 6.42 -6.41 9.89
N ASP A 41 5.57 -6.38 8.86
CA ASP A 41 4.23 -7.01 8.89
C ASP A 41 4.26 -8.53 8.71
N LEU A 42 5.14 -9.06 7.86
CA LEU A 42 5.25 -10.50 7.59
C LEU A 42 6.36 -11.18 8.42
N LYS A 43 7.04 -10.47 9.34
CA LYS A 43 8.17 -11.00 10.13
C LYS A 43 9.27 -11.66 9.28
N ILE A 44 9.49 -11.19 8.05
CA ILE A 44 10.38 -11.81 7.05
C ILE A 44 11.87 -11.50 7.28
N ARG A 45 12.26 -11.05 8.48
CA ARG A 45 13.65 -10.64 8.71
C ARG A 45 14.53 -11.89 8.57
N PRO A 46 15.42 -11.96 7.56
CA PRO A 46 16.20 -13.15 7.31
C PRO A 46 17.40 -13.14 8.25
N ASP A 47 17.19 -13.55 9.51
CA ASP A 47 18.32 -13.84 10.41
C ASP A 47 18.88 -15.26 10.21
N PHE A 48 18.14 -16.15 9.54
CA PHE A 48 18.51 -17.58 9.44
C PHE A 48 18.40 -18.21 8.03
N HIS A 49 18.02 -17.45 7.01
CA HIS A 49 17.82 -17.98 5.65
C HIS A 49 18.85 -17.37 4.69
N GLN A 50 20.05 -17.95 4.67
CA GLN A 50 21.21 -17.46 3.91
C GLN A 50 21.43 -18.19 2.57
N THR A 51 20.54 -19.11 2.19
CA THR A 51 20.64 -19.85 0.91
C THR A 51 19.85 -19.15 -0.19
N ASP A 52 20.35 -19.20 -1.42
CA ASP A 52 19.73 -18.59 -2.60
C ASP A 52 18.27 -19.02 -2.81
N GLU A 53 17.96 -20.29 -2.51
CA GLU A 53 16.62 -20.88 -2.61
C GLU A 53 15.56 -20.16 -1.76
N ASN A 54 15.97 -19.63 -0.60
CA ASN A 54 15.07 -18.89 0.29
C ASN A 54 14.95 -17.41 -0.09
N THR A 55 15.88 -16.88 -0.87
CA THR A 55 15.89 -15.46 -1.28
C THR A 55 14.96 -15.20 -2.46
N VAL A 56 14.85 -16.16 -3.39
CA VAL A 56 14.02 -16.04 -4.61
C VAL A 56 12.53 -15.79 -4.29
N PRO A 57 11.87 -16.53 -3.39
CA PRO A 57 10.48 -16.25 -3.02
C PRO A 57 10.28 -14.84 -2.43
N HIS A 58 11.25 -14.33 -1.66
CA HIS A 58 11.18 -12.99 -1.09
C HIS A 58 11.26 -11.88 -2.15
N LEU A 59 12.07 -12.08 -3.20
CA LEU A 59 12.12 -11.19 -4.35
C LEU A 59 10.76 -11.15 -5.07
N PHE A 60 10.19 -12.32 -5.36
CA PHE A 60 8.87 -12.42 -5.99
C PHE A 60 7.77 -11.78 -5.16
N LEU A 61 7.75 -12.03 -3.85
CA LEU A 61 6.79 -11.41 -2.94
C LEU A 61 6.93 -9.89 -2.90
N GLY A 62 8.16 -9.38 -2.96
CA GLY A 62 8.46 -7.97 -3.05
C GLY A 62 7.92 -7.29 -4.31
N VAL A 63 8.14 -7.91 -5.48
CA VAL A 63 7.63 -7.43 -6.77
C VAL A 63 6.10 -7.41 -6.77
N LEU A 64 5.48 -8.47 -6.24
CA LEU A 64 4.02 -8.57 -6.13
C LEU A 64 3.45 -7.49 -5.20
N ALA A 65 4.06 -7.29 -4.04
CA ALA A 65 3.63 -6.28 -3.10
C ALA A 65 3.80 -4.86 -3.67
N TYR A 66 4.93 -4.56 -4.34
CA TYR A 66 5.11 -3.30 -5.05
C TYR A 66 4.01 -3.08 -6.09
N SER A 67 3.67 -4.10 -6.87
CA SER A 67 2.61 -4.02 -7.90
C SER A 67 1.25 -3.64 -7.29
N ILE A 68 0.92 -4.21 -6.13
CA ILE A 68 -0.31 -3.87 -5.40
C ILE A 68 -0.25 -2.43 -4.88
N VAL A 69 0.82 -2.05 -4.17
CA VAL A 69 0.97 -0.70 -3.60
C VAL A 69 0.95 0.37 -4.70
N ASN A 70 1.71 0.16 -5.78
CA ASN A 70 1.75 1.07 -6.90
C ASN A 70 0.38 1.20 -7.58
N THR A 71 -0.35 0.09 -7.75
CA THR A 71 -1.70 0.12 -8.31
C THR A 71 -2.67 0.91 -7.44
N VAL A 72 -2.66 0.70 -6.11
CA VAL A 72 -3.47 1.46 -5.17
C VAL A 72 -3.12 2.95 -5.22
N ARG A 73 -1.83 3.30 -5.12
CA ARG A 73 -1.37 4.69 -5.19
C ARG A 73 -1.74 5.36 -6.51
N ARG A 74 -1.61 4.66 -7.64
CA ARG A 74 -2.04 5.18 -8.95
C ARG A 74 -3.55 5.44 -9.00
N LYS A 75 -4.37 4.52 -8.50
CA LYS A 75 -5.83 4.71 -8.43
C LYS A 75 -6.19 5.90 -7.54
N LEU A 76 -5.54 6.05 -6.39
CA LEU A 76 -5.74 7.18 -5.47
C LEU A 76 -5.30 8.52 -6.06
N LYS A 77 -4.15 8.55 -6.75
CA LYS A 77 -3.63 9.74 -7.42
C LYS A 77 -4.57 10.23 -8.51
N LYS A 78 -5.19 9.33 -9.28
CA LYS A 78 -6.23 9.69 -10.27
C LYS A 78 -7.44 10.38 -9.64
N GLN A 79 -7.68 10.16 -8.35
CA GLN A 79 -8.77 10.78 -7.59
C GLN A 79 -8.31 12.00 -6.77
N GLY A 80 -7.09 12.50 -7.00
CA GLY A 80 -6.52 13.65 -6.30
C GLY A 80 -6.07 13.35 -4.87
N ILE A 81 -5.87 12.09 -4.50
CA ILE A 81 -5.43 11.69 -3.15
C ILE A 81 -3.93 11.35 -3.20
N HIS A 82 -3.12 12.19 -2.53
CA HIS A 82 -1.65 12.12 -2.54
C HIS A 82 -1.09 11.78 -1.15
N TYR A 83 -1.59 10.71 -0.52
CA TYR A 83 -1.11 10.27 0.79
C TYR A 83 0.11 9.34 0.70
N SER A 84 0.95 9.36 1.74
CA SER A 84 2.01 8.37 1.94
C SER A 84 1.40 6.97 2.15
N TRP A 85 2.17 5.91 1.86
CA TRP A 85 1.71 4.54 2.05
C TRP A 85 1.31 4.25 3.51
N SER A 86 2.11 4.72 4.46
CA SER A 86 1.81 4.67 5.90
C SER A 86 0.49 5.35 6.27
N SER A 87 0.18 6.49 5.66
CA SER A 87 -1.08 7.20 5.89
C SER A 87 -2.28 6.44 5.32
N ILE A 88 -2.11 5.82 4.15
CA ILE A 88 -3.12 4.97 3.52
C ILE A 88 -3.42 3.76 4.42
N ILE A 89 -2.39 3.03 4.86
CA ILE A 89 -2.53 1.91 5.80
C ILE A 89 -3.24 2.35 7.07
N ARG A 90 -2.82 3.48 7.67
CA ARG A 90 -3.45 4.01 8.89
C ARG A 90 -4.95 4.26 8.70
N ILE A 91 -5.36 4.83 7.56
CA ILE A 91 -6.77 5.08 7.24
C ILE A 91 -7.51 3.76 6.98
N MET A 92 -6.90 2.82 6.28
CA MET A 92 -7.49 1.51 6.05
C MET A 92 -7.70 0.74 7.35
N ASN A 93 -6.76 0.84 8.30
CA ASN A 93 -6.85 0.21 9.62
C ASN A 93 -7.97 0.78 10.50
N THR A 94 -8.59 1.92 10.16
CA THR A 94 -9.78 2.42 10.88
C THR A 94 -11.10 1.82 10.37
N GLN A 95 -11.07 1.04 9.30
CA GLN A 95 -12.23 0.36 8.75
C GLN A 95 -12.49 -0.92 9.56
N LYS A 96 -13.72 -1.08 10.07
CA LYS A 96 -14.18 -2.30 10.74
C LYS A 96 -15.37 -2.87 10.00
N THR A 97 -15.38 -4.17 9.76
CA THR A 97 -16.52 -4.88 9.16
C THR A 97 -17.14 -5.80 10.21
N GLY A 98 -18.46 -5.74 10.35
CA GLY A 98 -19.23 -6.58 11.26
C GLY A 98 -20.30 -7.37 10.51
N THR A 99 -20.60 -8.56 11.00
CA THR A 99 -21.65 -9.43 10.47
C THR A 99 -22.67 -9.72 11.54
N ILE A 100 -23.91 -9.29 11.34
CA ILE A 100 -25.04 -9.62 12.20
C ILE A 100 -25.83 -10.74 11.52
N SER A 101 -26.04 -11.85 12.23
CA SER A 101 -26.93 -12.91 11.76
C SER A 101 -28.15 -13.03 12.65
N MET A 102 -29.34 -13.08 12.06
CA MET A 102 -30.61 -13.23 12.76
C MET A 102 -31.39 -14.40 12.17
N LYS A 103 -32.06 -15.18 13.01
CA LYS A 103 -33.07 -16.16 12.58
C LYS A 103 -34.42 -15.44 12.45
N LYS A 104 -35.05 -15.53 11.28
CA LYS A 104 -36.44 -15.09 11.09
C LYS A 104 -37.40 -16.13 11.68
N SER A 105 -38.64 -15.72 11.95
CA SER A 105 -39.74 -16.58 12.40
C SER A 105 -40.01 -17.76 11.44
N ASP A 106 -39.73 -17.58 10.14
CA ASP A 106 -39.82 -18.59 9.08
C ASP A 106 -38.62 -19.56 9.04
N GLY A 107 -37.81 -19.65 10.11
CA GLY A 107 -36.62 -20.50 10.20
C GLY A 107 -35.41 -20.07 9.34
N LYS A 108 -35.61 -19.19 8.35
CA LYS A 108 -34.58 -18.66 7.45
C LYS A 108 -33.58 -17.75 8.19
N LYS A 109 -32.28 -17.89 7.88
CA LYS A 109 -31.19 -17.06 8.44
C LYS A 109 -30.97 -15.83 7.57
N CYS A 110 -31.07 -14.64 8.17
CA CYS A 110 -30.69 -13.38 7.56
C CYS A 110 -29.26 -13.03 8.01
N ILE A 111 -28.41 -12.61 7.07
CA ILE A 111 -27.05 -12.16 7.34
C ILE A 111 -26.91 -10.73 6.79
N CYS A 112 -26.62 -9.78 7.67
CA CYS A 112 -26.31 -8.40 7.31
C CYS A 112 -24.82 -8.16 7.58
N VAL A 113 -24.09 -7.76 6.54
CA VAL A 113 -22.68 -7.36 6.64
C VAL A 113 -22.62 -5.85 6.50
N TYR A 114 -21.98 -5.18 7.46
CA TYR A 114 -21.82 -3.73 7.45
C TYR A 114 -20.35 -3.36 7.69
N ALA A 115 -19.91 -2.26 7.08
CA ALA A 115 -18.59 -1.67 7.32
C ALA A 115 -18.78 -0.29 7.96
N VAL A 116 -18.06 -0.05 9.06
CA VAL A 116 -18.04 1.21 9.79
C VAL A 116 -16.62 1.78 9.84
N ASN A 117 -16.53 3.10 9.70
CA ASN A 117 -15.27 3.85 9.83
C ASN A 117 -15.38 4.78 11.04
N GLN A 118 -14.47 4.68 12.02
CA GLN A 118 -14.52 5.45 13.26
C GLN A 118 -14.19 6.96 13.11
N ARG A 119 -14.13 7.52 11.89
CA ARG A 119 -13.94 8.96 11.67
C ARG A 119 -14.84 9.52 10.57
N TRP A 120 -15.72 10.45 10.94
CA TRP A 120 -16.80 11.09 10.18
C TRP A 120 -16.42 11.90 8.92
N LYS A 121 -15.19 11.79 8.36
CA LYS A 121 -14.72 12.62 7.22
C LYS A 121 -14.35 11.85 5.94
N PHE A 122 -15.05 10.76 5.61
CA PHE A 122 -14.71 9.91 4.45
C PHE A 122 -15.86 9.61 3.44
N LYS A 123 -16.96 10.39 3.45
CA LYS A 123 -18.06 10.25 2.48
C LYS A 123 -17.65 10.46 1.00
N LYS A 124 -16.45 10.98 0.72
CA LYS A 124 -15.93 11.20 -0.65
C LYS A 124 -15.14 9.99 -1.20
N PHE A 125 -14.57 9.14 -0.34
CA PHE A 125 -13.68 8.05 -0.76
C PHE A 125 -14.44 6.76 -1.16
N MET A 126 -15.51 6.41 -0.44
CA MET A 126 -16.28 5.20 -0.77
C MET A 126 -17.12 5.37 -2.05
N ARG A 127 -17.54 6.60 -2.38
CA ARG A 127 -18.22 6.90 -3.66
C ARG A 127 -17.35 6.65 -4.90
N LEU A 128 -16.04 6.50 -4.73
CA LEU A 128 -15.09 6.23 -5.82
C LEU A 128 -14.82 4.73 -6.04
N TRP A 129 -15.22 3.86 -5.10
CA TRP A 129 -15.09 2.41 -5.22
C TRP A 129 -16.37 1.74 -5.75
N ASP A 130 -17.46 2.49 -5.88
CA ASP A 130 -18.80 2.03 -6.28
C ASP A 130 -19.12 2.34 -7.76
N ILE A 131 -18.10 2.45 -8.61
CA ILE A 131 -18.30 2.65 -10.05
C ILE A 131 -18.46 1.29 -10.71
N LYS A 132 -19.70 1.02 -11.16
CA LYS A 132 -20.11 -0.05 -12.08
C LYS A 132 -19.22 -0.12 -13.32
#